data_AF-A0A974P1T4-F1
#
_entry.id   AF-A0A974P1T4-F1
#
_cell.length_a   1.000
_cell.length_b   1.000
_cell.length_c   1.000
_cell.angle_alpha   90.00
_cell.angle_beta   90.00
_cell.angle_gamma   90.00
#
_symmetry.space_group_name_H-M   'P 1'
#
loop_
_entity.id
_entity.type
_entity.pdbx_description
1 polymer ?
#
loop_
_entity_poly.entity_id
_entity_poly.type
_entity_poly.pdbx_seq_one_letter_code
_entity_poly.pdbx_strand_id
1 'polypeptide(L)'
;MFTACKLYPAHATTNSAHGVTDIANIHGVLEAMQRIGMPLLVHGEVTSQEVDIFDREAFFIAQVLSKLTSDFPALKIVVEHITTTEAAAFVEASGPNVAATITPHHLAINRNAMFEGGIRPTCTACRSPSASRTA
;
A
#
# COMPACT_ATOMS: atom_id res chain seq x y z
N MET A 1 23.44 9.14 6.60
CA MET A 1 23.20 7.78 6.07
C MET A 1 21.70 7.64 5.86
N PHE A 2 21.24 7.28 4.65
CA PHE A 2 19.82 7.05 4.37
C PHE A 2 19.50 5.55 4.52
N THR A 3 18.35 5.24 5.12
CA THR A 3 17.98 3.85 5.46
C THR A 3 17.05 3.21 4.43
N ALA A 4 16.15 3.99 3.82
CA ALA A 4 15.15 3.53 2.85
C ALA A 4 14.62 4.71 2.03
N CYS A 5 13.96 4.45 0.91
CA CYS A 5 13.22 5.45 0.13
C CYS A 5 11.71 5.17 0.22
N LYS A 6 10.89 6.22 0.34
CA LYS A 6 9.43 6.11 0.39
C LYS A 6 8.83 6.49 -0.97
N LEU A 7 8.06 5.57 -1.54
CA LEU A 7 7.27 5.75 -2.74
C LEU A 7 5.87 6.22 -2.37
N TYR A 8 5.53 7.41 -2.87
CA TYR A 8 4.16 7.93 -2.89
C TYR A 8 3.70 8.01 -4.34
N PRO A 9 2.64 7.27 -4.74
CA PRO A 9 1.96 7.54 -5.99
C PRO A 9 1.44 8.98 -6.01
N ALA A 10 1.57 9.64 -7.16
CA ALA A 10 1.18 11.04 -7.31
C ALA A 10 -0.30 11.22 -6.93
N HIS A 11 -0.56 12.17 -6.02
CA HIS A 11 -1.88 12.52 -5.50
C HIS A 11 -2.58 11.47 -4.61
N ALA A 12 -1.87 10.45 -4.11
CA ALA A 12 -2.47 9.40 -3.27
C ALA A 12 -2.77 9.88 -1.84
N THR A 13 -1.93 10.77 -1.31
CA THR A 13 -2.02 11.23 0.07
C THR A 13 -1.54 12.68 0.24
N THR A 14 -1.58 13.22 1.45
CA THR A 14 -1.12 14.58 1.76
C THR A 14 0.31 14.80 1.26
N ASN A 15 0.55 15.96 0.61
CA ASN A 15 1.85 16.36 0.04
C ASN A 15 2.43 15.42 -1.05
N SER A 16 1.60 14.58 -1.68
CA SER A 16 2.02 13.68 -2.77
C SER A 16 1.86 14.27 -4.18
N ALA A 17 1.66 15.58 -4.34
CA ALA A 17 1.48 16.21 -5.65
C ALA A 17 2.70 16.06 -6.57
N HIS A 18 3.89 15.91 -5.99
CA HIS A 18 5.14 15.62 -6.70
C HIS A 18 5.55 14.14 -6.58
N GLY A 19 4.57 13.26 -6.29
CA GLY A 19 4.78 11.82 -6.22
C GLY A 19 5.05 11.20 -7.59
N VAL A 20 5.22 9.88 -7.59
CA VAL A 20 5.52 9.12 -8.80
C VAL A 20 4.24 8.88 -9.60
N THR A 21 4.24 9.30 -10.86
CA THR A 21 3.10 9.13 -11.79
C THR A 21 3.07 7.75 -12.41
N ASP A 22 4.23 7.20 -12.75
CA ASP A 22 4.41 5.86 -13.30
C ASP A 22 5.71 5.27 -12.73
N ILE A 23 5.67 4.01 -12.28
CA ILE A 23 6.83 3.26 -11.80
C ILE A 23 7.91 3.17 -12.87
N ALA A 24 7.55 3.08 -14.15
CA ALA A 24 8.49 3.04 -15.27
C ALA A 24 9.47 4.23 -15.24
N ASN A 25 9.01 5.40 -14.80
CA ASN A 25 9.82 6.62 -14.74
C ASN A 25 10.94 6.54 -13.71
N ILE A 26 10.85 5.63 -12.74
CA ILE A 26 11.83 5.46 -11.66
C ILE A 26 12.57 4.12 -11.72
N HIS A 27 12.44 3.34 -12.81
CA HIS A 27 13.11 2.05 -12.95
C HIS A 27 14.61 2.11 -12.65
N GLY A 28 15.33 3.10 -13.18
CA GLY A 28 16.77 3.24 -12.91
C GLY A 28 17.11 3.45 -11.43
N VAL A 29 16.22 4.12 -10.68
CA VAL A 29 16.36 4.28 -9.22
C VAL A 29 16.10 2.96 -8.51
N LEU A 30 15.07 2.23 -8.90
CA LEU A 30 14.71 0.93 -8.34
C LEU A 30 15.82 -0.11 -8.56
N GLU A 31 16.43 -0.13 -9.74
CA GLU A 31 17.60 -0.96 -10.01
C GLU A 31 18.77 -0.60 -9.09
N ALA A 32 19.04 0.70 -8.89
CA ALA A 32 20.09 1.14 -8.00
C ALA A 32 19.82 0.73 -6.56
N MET A 33 18.59 0.92 -6.08
CA MET A 33 18.16 0.48 -4.75
C MET A 33 18.32 -1.02 -4.56
N GLN A 34 17.92 -1.82 -5.55
CA GLN A 34 18.11 -3.27 -5.55
C GLN A 34 19.60 -3.64 -5.45
N ARG A 35 20.47 -3.03 -6.27
CA ARG A 35 21.93 -3.30 -6.25
C ARG A 35 22.58 -2.98 -4.91
N ILE A 36 22.18 -1.89 -4.26
CA ILE A 36 22.76 -1.48 -2.97
C ILE A 36 22.02 -2.08 -1.76
N GLY A 37 20.94 -2.83 -1.98
CA GLY A 37 20.13 -3.45 -0.93
C GLY A 37 19.30 -2.46 -0.10
N MET A 38 18.99 -1.28 -0.64
CA MET A 38 18.20 -0.24 0.01
C MET A 38 16.70 -0.56 -0.10
N PRO A 39 15.96 -0.65 1.03
CA PRO A 39 14.53 -0.91 1.02
C PRO A 39 13.70 0.19 0.37
N LEU A 40 12.64 -0.23 -0.33
CA LEU A 40 11.56 0.60 -0.83
C LEU A 40 10.35 0.47 0.09
N LEU A 41 9.91 1.59 0.66
CA LEU A 41 8.67 1.67 1.42
C LEU A 41 7.57 2.17 0.50
N VAL A 42 6.40 1.54 0.48
CA VAL A 42 5.37 1.80 -0.55
C VAL A 42 4.06 2.22 0.12
N HIS A 43 3.53 3.38 -0.27
CA HIS A 43 2.12 3.72 -0.06
C HIS A 43 1.29 3.01 -1.13
N GLY A 44 0.69 1.88 -0.78
CA GLY A 44 0.10 0.93 -1.75
C GLY A 44 -1.31 1.27 -2.21
N GLU A 45 -1.54 2.45 -2.79
CA GLU A 45 -2.86 2.83 -3.32
C GLU A 45 -2.75 3.47 -4.70
N VAL A 46 -3.67 3.14 -5.60
CA VAL A 46 -3.83 3.86 -6.87
C VAL A 46 -4.68 5.11 -6.69
N THR A 47 -4.52 6.09 -7.58
CA THR A 47 -5.20 7.39 -7.49
C THR A 47 -6.25 7.62 -8.56
N SER A 48 -6.49 6.63 -9.42
CA SER A 48 -7.50 6.69 -10.46
C SER A 48 -8.87 7.04 -9.88
N GLN A 49 -9.57 7.96 -10.54
CA GLN A 49 -10.95 8.34 -10.18
C GLN A 49 -11.97 7.27 -10.57
N GLU A 50 -11.58 6.32 -11.41
CA GLU A 50 -12.43 5.20 -11.86
C GLU A 50 -12.45 4.04 -10.85
N VAL A 51 -11.55 4.06 -9.87
CA VAL A 51 -11.44 3.02 -8.83
C VAL A 51 -12.01 3.56 -7.53
N ASP A 52 -12.98 2.82 -6.98
CA ASP A 52 -13.56 3.10 -5.67
C ASP A 52 -12.46 3.19 -4.60
N ILE A 53 -12.59 4.15 -3.69
CA ILE A 53 -11.55 4.43 -2.69
C ILE A 53 -11.20 3.20 -1.85
N PHE A 54 -12.16 2.31 -1.58
CA PHE A 54 -11.93 1.10 -0.78
C PHE A 54 -11.31 -0.06 -1.57
N ASP A 55 -11.26 0.04 -2.90
CA ASP A 55 -10.66 -0.97 -3.78
C ASP A 55 -9.26 -0.56 -4.29
N ARG A 56 -8.82 0.66 -4.00
CA ARG A 56 -7.53 1.21 -4.46
C ARG A 56 -6.33 0.40 -4.02
N GLU A 57 -6.33 -0.08 -2.77
CA GLU A 57 -5.25 -0.92 -2.25
C GLU A 57 -5.20 -2.27 -2.98
N ALA A 58 -6.33 -2.98 -3.07
CA ALA A 58 -6.39 -4.26 -3.76
C ALA A 58 -5.97 -4.15 -5.24
N PHE A 59 -6.38 -3.08 -5.92
CA PHE A 59 -5.96 -2.80 -7.29
C PHE A 59 -4.46 -2.53 -7.40
N PHE A 60 -3.89 -1.76 -6.46
CA PHE A 60 -2.44 -1.53 -6.40
C PHE A 60 -1.66 -2.83 -6.24
N ILE A 61 -2.08 -3.71 -5.33
CA ILE A 61 -1.45 -5.02 -5.12
C ILE A 61 -1.47 -5.84 -6.41
N ALA A 62 -2.63 -5.95 -7.05
CA ALA A 62 -2.82 -6.80 -8.23
C ALA A 62 -2.04 -6.29 -9.46
N GLN A 63 -2.03 -4.98 -9.71
CA GLN A 63 -1.51 -4.42 -10.95
C GLN A 63 -0.07 -3.87 -10.82
N VAL A 64 0.22 -3.21 -9.70
CA VAL A 64 1.48 -2.47 -9.51
C VAL A 64 2.48 -3.31 -8.72
N LEU A 65 2.10 -3.78 -7.53
CA LEU A 65 3.03 -4.50 -6.66
C LEU A 65 3.48 -5.82 -7.25
N SER A 66 2.54 -6.61 -7.80
CA SER A 66 2.84 -7.87 -8.49
C SER A 66 3.90 -7.70 -9.58
N LYS A 67 3.73 -6.67 -10.44
CA LYS A 67 4.70 -6.34 -11.49
C LYS A 67 6.04 -5.89 -10.90
N LEU A 68 6.02 -5.02 -9.90
CA LEU A 68 7.22 -4.51 -9.24
C LEU A 68 8.06 -5.64 -8.63
N THR A 69 7.43 -6.60 -7.95
CA THR A 69 8.13 -7.76 -7.37
C THR A 69 8.68 -8.70 -8.44
N SER A 70 8.03 -8.79 -9.59
CA SER A 70 8.50 -9.60 -10.72
C SER A 70 9.70 -8.95 -11.42
N ASP A 71 9.66 -7.63 -11.62
CA ASP A 71 10.73 -6.89 -12.30
C ASP A 71 11.99 -6.75 -11.42
N PHE A 72 11.81 -6.68 -10.10
CA PHE A 72 12.88 -6.49 -9.12
C PHE A 72 12.87 -7.55 -8.02
N PRO A 73 13.17 -8.82 -8.33
CA PRO A 73 13.03 -9.94 -7.39
C PRO A 73 13.96 -9.87 -6.17
N ALA A 74 15.05 -9.09 -6.24
CA ALA A 74 15.98 -8.88 -5.13
C ALA A 74 15.75 -7.56 -4.37
N LEU A 75 14.82 -6.71 -4.82
CA LEU A 75 14.49 -5.46 -4.13
C LEU A 75 13.70 -5.75 -2.87
N LYS A 76 14.13 -5.18 -1.74
CA LYS A 76 13.39 -5.25 -0.48
C LYS A 76 12.24 -4.25 -0.50
N ILE A 77 11.02 -4.70 -0.32
CA ILE A 77 9.81 -3.89 -0.40
C ILE A 77 9.02 -4.03 0.91
N VAL A 78 8.59 -2.89 1.46
CA VAL A 78 7.63 -2.85 2.57
C VAL A 78 6.38 -2.15 2.09
N VAL A 79 5.26 -2.88 2.07
CA VAL A 79 3.94 -2.29 1.83
C VAL A 79 3.47 -1.69 3.14
N GLU A 80 3.42 -0.36 3.19
CA GLU A 80 3.12 0.33 4.43
C GLU A 80 1.61 0.28 4.71
N HIS A 81 1.27 0.21 6.01
CA HIS A 81 -0.08 0.37 6.55
C HIS A 81 -1.16 -0.38 5.76
N ILE A 82 -0.94 -1.67 5.50
CA ILE A 82 -1.90 -2.49 4.76
C ILE A 82 -3.25 -2.54 5.48
N THR A 83 -4.33 -2.58 4.71
CA THR A 83 -5.69 -2.51 5.24
C THR A 83 -6.62 -3.60 4.71
N THR A 84 -6.20 -4.34 3.69
CA THR A 84 -7.01 -5.34 2.99
C THR A 84 -6.49 -6.77 3.21
N THR A 85 -7.41 -7.74 3.16
CA THR A 85 -7.06 -9.17 3.19
C THR A 85 -6.22 -9.54 1.97
N GLU A 86 -6.47 -8.91 0.83
CA GLU A 86 -5.74 -9.09 -0.41
C GLU A 86 -4.26 -8.71 -0.25
N ALA A 87 -3.96 -7.59 0.40
CA ALA A 87 -2.59 -7.19 0.72
C ALA A 87 -1.92 -8.14 1.71
N ALA A 88 -2.63 -8.55 2.77
CA ALA A 88 -2.10 -9.51 3.74
C ALA A 88 -1.75 -10.86 3.08
N ALA A 89 -2.66 -11.40 2.25
CA ALA A 89 -2.45 -12.64 1.53
C ALA A 89 -1.30 -12.54 0.51
N PHE A 90 -1.17 -11.39 -0.17
CA PHE A 90 -0.05 -11.16 -1.10
C PHE A 90 1.29 -11.20 -0.37
N VAL A 91 1.41 -10.54 0.79
CA VAL A 91 2.64 -10.52 1.58
C VAL A 91 2.96 -11.91 2.13
N GLU A 92 1.96 -12.64 2.62
CA GLU A 92 2.11 -14.02 3.10
C GLU A 92 2.59 -14.98 2.00
N ALA A 93 2.08 -14.81 0.77
CA ALA A 93 2.49 -15.60 -0.39
C ALA A 93 3.83 -15.16 -1.01
N SER A 94 4.37 -14.01 -0.60
CA SER A 94 5.60 -13.44 -1.16
C SER A 94 6.87 -14.02 -0.54
N GLY A 95 8.01 -13.81 -1.22
CA GLY A 95 9.33 -14.19 -0.72
C GLY A 95 9.84 -13.29 0.42
N PRO A 96 11.03 -13.58 0.98
CA PRO A 96 11.60 -12.89 2.14
C PRO A 96 11.93 -11.40 1.92
N ASN A 97 11.82 -10.92 0.68
CA ASN A 97 12.08 -9.53 0.30
C ASN A 97 10.84 -8.64 0.42
N VAL A 98 9.66 -9.19 0.67
CA VAL A 98 8.41 -8.43 0.81
C VAL A 98 7.93 -8.53 2.24
N ALA A 99 7.63 -7.37 2.83
CA ALA A 99 7.03 -7.26 4.15
C ALA A 99 5.90 -6.22 4.13
N ALA A 100 5.18 -6.11 5.25
CA ALA A 100 4.20 -5.05 5.45
C ALA A 100 4.22 -4.51 6.87
N THR A 101 3.75 -3.28 7.03
CA THR A 101 3.44 -2.69 8.33
C THR A 101 1.94 -2.60 8.52
N ILE A 102 1.50 -2.73 9.78
CA ILE A 102 0.10 -2.56 10.17
C ILE A 102 0.07 -1.55 11.30
N THR A 103 -0.83 -0.57 11.20
CA THR A 103 -0.98 0.47 12.21
C THR A 103 -1.96 0.03 13.31
N PRO A 104 -1.86 0.56 14.54
CA PRO A 104 -2.80 0.24 15.62
C PRO A 104 -4.27 0.53 15.29
N HIS A 105 -4.56 1.63 14.58
CA HIS A 105 -5.93 1.99 14.25
C HIS A 105 -6.56 1.02 13.25
N HIS A 106 -5.83 0.56 12.23
CA HIS A 106 -6.33 -0.47 11.31
C HIS A 106 -6.56 -1.84 11.97
N LEU A 107 -5.98 -2.10 13.15
CA LEU A 107 -6.31 -3.28 13.96
C LEU A 107 -7.55 -3.07 14.85
N ALA A 108 -7.81 -1.84 15.29
CA ALA A 108 -8.83 -1.53 16.29
C ALA A 108 -10.18 -1.12 15.70
N ILE A 109 -10.20 -0.50 14.52
CA ILE A 109 -11.40 0.08 13.92
C ILE A 109 -11.53 -0.30 12.45
N ASN A 110 -12.78 -0.37 11.98
CA ASN A 110 -13.12 -0.51 10.56
C ASN A 110 -13.91 0.72 10.08
N ARG A 111 -14.19 0.78 8.77
CA ARG A 111 -14.91 1.91 8.15
C ARG A 111 -16.17 2.36 8.89
N ASN A 112 -16.89 1.47 9.58
CA ASN A 112 -18.13 1.85 10.26
C ASN A 112 -17.87 2.86 11.37
N ALA A 113 -16.70 2.81 12.03
CA ALA A 113 -16.31 3.77 13.06
C ALA A 113 -16.23 5.23 12.54
N MET A 114 -16.02 5.41 11.22
CA MET A 114 -16.02 6.73 10.58
C MET A 114 -17.43 7.31 10.42
N PHE A 115 -18.46 6.46 10.31
CA PHE A 115 -19.84 6.86 10.00
C PHE A 115 -20.81 6.71 11.18
N GLU A 116 -20.40 6.06 12.26
CA GLU A 116 -21.25 5.78 13.41
C GLU A 116 -21.65 7.07 14.16
N GLY A 117 -22.94 7.40 14.11
CA GLY A 117 -23.47 8.60 14.75
C GLY A 117 -23.07 9.92 14.07
N GLY A 118 -22.69 9.88 12.80
CA GLY A 118 -22.22 11.03 12.02
C GLY A 118 -20.78 10.85 11.53
N ILE A 119 -20.31 11.76 10.67
CA ILE A 119 -18.94 11.72 10.14
C ILE A 119 -17.96 12.04 11.27
N ARG A 120 -17.07 11.10 11.59
CA ARG A 120 -15.99 11.23 12.57
C ARG A 120 -14.64 11.32 11.86
N PRO A 121 -14.13 12.53 11.56
CA PRO A 121 -12.91 12.70 10.75
C PRO A 121 -11.64 12.21 11.45
N THR A 122 -11.68 11.97 12.76
CA THR A 122 -10.58 11.38 13.54
C THR A 122 -10.48 9.86 13.40
N CYS A 123 -11.53 9.20 12.88
CA CYS A 123 -11.58 7.77 12.66
C CYS A 123 -11.27 7.45 11.19
N THR A 124 -10.00 7.56 10.80
CA THR A 124 -9.54 7.11 9.48
C THR A 124 -9.35 5.59 9.51
N ALA A 125 -10.34 4.86 9.01
CA ALA A 125 -10.30 3.40 8.92
C ALA A 125 -10.76 2.93 7.53
N CYS A 126 -10.01 2.00 6.97
CA CYS A 126 -10.30 1.40 5.67
C CYS A 126 -11.31 0.25 5.77
N ARG A 127 -11.56 -0.39 4.61
CA ARG A 127 -12.56 -1.43 4.37
C ARG A 127 -12.59 -2.45 5.53
N SER A 128 -13.79 -2.79 6.00
CA SER A 128 -13.94 -3.88 6.98
C SER A 128 -13.37 -5.15 6.37
N PRO A 129 -12.55 -5.96 7.09
CA PRO A 129 -12.44 -7.36 6.75
C PRO A 129 -13.88 -7.85 6.71
N SER A 130 -14.27 -8.57 5.66
CA SER A 130 -15.62 -9.08 5.52
C SER A 130 -16.08 -9.65 6.86
N ALA A 131 -17.00 -8.94 7.53
CA ALA A 131 -17.73 -9.54 8.61
C ALA A 131 -18.36 -10.77 7.96
N SER A 132 -18.01 -11.95 8.47
CA SER A 132 -18.64 -13.19 8.08
C SER A 132 -20.14 -12.93 7.98
N ARG A 133 -20.73 -13.19 6.81
CA ARG A 133 -22.18 -13.37 6.73
C ARG A 133 -22.49 -14.60 7.56
N THR A 134 -22.76 -14.38 8.83
CA THR A 134 -23.34 -15.36 9.75
C THR A 134 -24.55 -14.71 10.40
N ALA A 135 -25.64 -14.69 9.64
CA ALA A 135 -26.99 -15.09 10.01
C ALA A 135 -27.84 -15.12 8.74
#